data_AF-A0A853Q1J1-F1
#
_entry.id   AF-A0A853Q1J1-F1
#
_cell.length_a   1.000
_cell.length_b   1.000
_cell.length_c   1.000
_cell.angle_alpha   90.00
_cell.angle_beta   90.00
_cell.angle_gamma   90.00
#
_symmetry.space_group_name_H-M   'P 1'
#
loop_
_entity.id
_entity.type
_entity.pdbx_description
1 polymer ?
#
loop_
_entity_poly.entity_id
_entity_poly.type
_entity_poly.pdbx_seq_one_letter_code
_entity_poly.pdbx_strand_id
1 'polypeptide(L)' 'MYDTVIDADDIFHVTEWKKFRMPSWGVTKKAMKEMQVLIDGRNVFSASELGGIAYLKIG' A
#
# COMPACT_ATOMS: atom_id res chain seq x y z
N MET A 1 4.07 4.86 -9.76
CA MET A 1 3.51 4.45 -8.46
C MET A 1 2.04 4.79 -8.42
N TYR A 2 1.64 6.05 -8.56
CA TYR A 2 0.22 6.40 -8.49
C TYR A 2 -0.59 5.77 -9.63
N ASP A 3 -0.04 5.71 -10.84
CA ASP A 3 -0.75 5.08 -11.97
C ASP A 3 -0.92 3.56 -11.79
N THR A 4 -0.04 2.91 -11.02
CA THR A 4 -0.05 1.45 -10.85
C THR A 4 -1.10 0.98 -9.85
N VAL A 5 -1.70 1.91 -9.10
CA VAL A 5 -2.74 1.60 -8.10
C VAL A 5 -4.14 1.94 -8.60
N ILE A 6 -4.27 2.53 -9.79
CA ILE A 6 -5.56 2.81 -10.43
C ILE A 6 -6.24 1.47 -10.76
N ASP A 7 -7.45 1.27 -10.25
CA ASP A 7 -8.25 0.06 -10.40
C ASP A 7 -7.55 -1.24 -9.95
N ALA A 8 -6.47 -1.11 -9.18
CA ALA A 8 -5.80 -2.25 -8.58
C ALA A 8 -6.67 -2.80 -7.45
N ASP A 9 -6.70 -4.13 -7.35
CA ASP A 9 -7.32 -4.83 -6.23
C ASP A 9 -6.39 -4.73 -4.99
N ASP A 10 -5.09 -5.00 -5.16
CA ASP A 10 -4.12 -5.07 -4.07
C ASP A 10 -2.76 -4.43 -4.42
N ILE A 11 -1.97 -4.15 -3.38
CA ILE A 11 -0.57 -3.69 -3.51
C ILE A 11 0.36 -4.72 -2.88
N PHE A 12 1.39 -5.14 -3.63
CA PHE A 12 2.48 -5.91 -3.08
C PHE A 12 3.80 -5.12 -3.08
N HIS A 13 4.25 -4.72 -1.91
CA HIS A 13 5.47 -3.95 -1.71
C HIS A 13 6.67 -4.88 -1.49
N VAL A 14 7.43 -5.14 -2.56
CA VAL A 14 8.52 -6.15 -2.60
C VAL A 14 9.93 -5.57 -2.49
N THR A 15 10.09 -4.25 -2.56
CA THR A 15 11.42 -3.59 -2.53
C THR A 15 11.38 -2.36 -1.63
N GLU A 16 12.47 -2.04 -0.94
CA GLU A 16 12.50 -0.96 0.07
C GLU A 16 13.00 0.40 -0.45
N TRP A 17 12.78 0.69 -1.73
CA TRP A 17 13.24 1.95 -2.32
C TRP A 17 12.65 3.16 -1.58
N LYS A 18 13.51 4.12 -1.21
CA LYS A 18 13.13 5.31 -0.43
C LYS A 18 11.93 6.07 -1.02
N LYS A 19 11.78 6.05 -2.35
CA LYS A 19 10.67 6.68 -3.09
C LYS A 19 9.28 6.16 -2.68
N PHE A 20 9.19 4.96 -2.08
CA PHE A 20 7.93 4.35 -1.66
C PHE A 20 7.65 4.47 -0.15
N ARG A 21 8.53 5.11 0.63
CA ARG A 21 8.37 5.18 2.10
C ARG A 21 7.36 6.21 2.60
N MET A 22 6.95 7.15 1.75
CA MET A 22 5.96 8.18 2.11
C MET A 22 4.93 8.36 1.01
N PRO A 23 4.15 7.32 0.67
CA PRO A 23 3.07 7.46 -0.29
C PRO A 23 1.88 8.19 0.35
N SER A 24 1.10 8.87 -0.48
CA SER A 24 -0.18 9.42 -0.02
C SER A 24 -1.23 8.31 0.07
N TRP A 25 -1.30 7.60 1.20
CA TRP A 25 -2.21 6.46 1.39
C TRP A 25 -3.69 6.81 1.15
N GLY A 26 -4.10 8.03 1.47
CA GLY A 26 -5.44 8.51 1.17
C GLY A 26 -5.74 8.66 -0.33
N VAL A 27 -4.74 9.03 -1.14
CA VAL A 27 -4.86 9.06 -2.61
C VAL A 27 -4.80 7.64 -3.17
N THR A 28 -3.86 6.83 -2.69
CA THR A 28 -3.72 5.42 -3.07
C THR A 28 -5.03 4.66 -2.88
N LYS A 29 -5.64 4.76 -1.70
CA LYS A 29 -6.94 4.15 -1.37
C LYS A 29 -8.07 4.59 -2.30
N LYS A 30 -8.10 5.87 -2.70
CA LYS A 30 -9.15 6.37 -3.61
C LYS A 30 -8.99 5.87 -5.05
N ALA A 31 -7.77 5.49 -5.44
CA ALA A 31 -7.49 5.01 -6.79
C ALA A 31 -7.72 3.49 -6.94
N MET A 32 -7.64 2.73 -5.84
CA MET A 32 -7.87 1.28 -5.81
C MET A 32 -9.36 0.91 -5.76
N LYS A 33 -9.67 -0.36 -6.05
CA LYS A 33 -11.02 -0.94 -5.89
C LYS A 33 -11.42 -1.08 -4.41
N GLU A 34 -12.66 -1.47 -4.13
CA GLU A 34 -13.26 -1.46 -2.78
C GLU A 34 -12.56 -2.36 -1.73
N MET A 35 -12.20 -3.61 -2.08
CA MET A 35 -11.49 -4.53 -1.17
C MET A 35 -9.98 -4.38 -1.36
N GLN A 36 -9.32 -3.65 -0.46
CA GLN A 36 -7.92 -3.25 -0.62
C GLN A 36 -7.02 -3.94 0.40
N VAL A 37 -6.01 -4.68 -0.06
CA VAL A 37 -4.94 -5.22 0.78
C VAL A 37 -3.58 -4.63 0.38
N LEU A 38 -2.81 -4.23 1.40
CA LEU A 38 -1.38 -3.98 1.26
C LEU A 38 -0.61 -5.15 1.87
N ILE A 39 0.16 -5.84 1.04
CA ILE A 39 1.13 -6.84 1.43
C ILE A 39 2.50 -6.18 1.49
N ASP A 40 3.07 -6.02 2.68
CA ASP A 40 4.40 -5.46 2.88
C ASP A 40 5.45 -6.56 3.07
N GLY A 41 6.22 -6.81 2.01
CA GLY A 41 7.31 -7.78 2.03
C GLY A 41 8.57 -7.27 2.73
N ARG A 42 8.61 -5.99 3.12
CA ARG A 42 9.80 -5.33 3.68
C ARG A 42 9.61 -4.78 5.09
N ASN A 43 8.41 -4.88 5.66
CA ASN A 43 8.06 -4.41 7.01
C ASN A 43 8.43 -2.94 7.24
N VAL A 44 8.21 -2.09 6.24
CA VAL A 44 8.51 -0.65 6.28
C VAL A 44 7.31 0.21 6.66
N PHE A 45 6.10 -0.35 6.70
CA PHE A 45 4.86 0.38 7.00
C PHE A 45 4.22 0.00 8.34
N SER A 46 3.33 0.86 8.83
CA SER A 46 2.52 0.63 10.04
C SER A 46 1.02 0.59 9.73
N ALA A 47 0.22 -0.18 10.48
CA ALA A 47 -1.23 -0.23 10.21
C ALA A 47 -1.91 1.14 10.35
N SER A 48 -1.42 1.99 11.26
CA SER A 48 -1.99 3.30 11.57
C SER A 48 -1.89 4.32 10.44
N GLU A 49 -0.93 4.19 9.53
CA GLU A 49 -0.75 5.14 8.42
C GLU A 49 -1.55 4.78 7.17
N LEU A 50 -2.08 3.55 7.09
CA LEU A 50 -2.68 3.00 5.86
C LEU A 50 -4.15 3.43 5.62
N GLY A 51 -4.72 4.30 6.46
CA GLY A 51 -6.06 4.85 6.24
C GLY A 51 -7.16 3.78 6.14
N GLY A 52 -6.96 2.61 6.78
CA GLY A 52 -7.89 1.48 6.77
C GLY A 52 -7.79 0.57 5.55
N ILE A 53 -6.68 0.58 4.79
CA ILE A 53 -6.32 -0.54 3.90
C ILE A 53 -5.98 -1.75 4.78
N ALA A 54 -6.43 -2.94 4.40
CA ALA A 54 -6.10 -4.16 5.13
C ALA A 54 -4.59 -4.44 5.02
N TYR A 55 -3.94 -4.76 6.14
CA TYR A 55 -2.50 -4.82 6.22
C TYR A 55 -1.99 -6.23 6.51
N LEU A 56 -1.15 -6.76 5.62
CA LEU A 56 -0.42 -8.01 5.77
C LEU A 56 1.08 -7.73 5.67
N LYS A 57 1.89 -8.43 6.45
CA LYS A 57 3.35 -8.28 6.45
C LYS A 57 4.03 -9.63 6.68
N ILE A 58 5.32 -9.72 6.35
CA ILE A 58 6.08 -10.96 6.55
C ILE A 58 6.60 -11.00 8.00
N GLY A 59 6.13 -12.00 8.77
CA GLY A 59 6.43 -12.16 10.20
C GLY A 59 5.60 -11.23 11.08
#